data_AF-A0A1I5WGU7-F1
#
_entry.id   AF-A0A1I5WGU7-F1
#
_cell.length_a   1.000
_cell.length_b   1.000
_cell.length_c   1.000
_cell.angle_alpha   90.00
_cell.angle_beta   90.00
_cell.angle_gamma   90.00
#
_symmetry.space_group_name_H-M   'P 1'
#
loop_
_entity.id
_entity.type
_entity.pdbx_description
1 polymer ?
#
loop_
_entity_poly.entity_id
_entity_poly.type
_entity_poly.pdbx_seq_one_letter_code
_entity_poly.pdbx_strand_id
1 'polypeptide(L)' 'MPTDNCLIVLAAGRRLDLLREEASRIAKENKVGWHTDRADMGTRFCFEDAKAKEAFARTCDNFGISCRDG' A
#
# COMPACT_ATOMS: atom_id res chain seq x y z
N MET A 1 -13.35 -5.17 -12.14
CA MET A 1 -13.08 -4.77 -10.74
C MET A 1 -11.97 -3.74 -10.84
N PRO A 2 -12.17 -2.48 -10.45
CA PRO A 2 -11.17 -1.46 -10.75
C PRO A 2 -9.91 -1.75 -9.93
N THR A 3 -8.91 -2.26 -10.62
CA THR A 3 -7.53 -2.47 -10.19
C THR A 3 -6.79 -1.14 -9.93
N ASP A 4 -7.51 -0.03 -9.80
CA ASP A 4 -6.95 1.30 -10.02
C ASP A 4 -6.27 1.88 -8.76
N ASN A 5 -6.57 1.27 -7.61
CA ASN A 5 -6.14 1.74 -6.29
C ASN A 5 -5.06 0.85 -5.65
N CYS A 6 -4.16 0.30 -6.48
CA CYS A 6 -3.04 -0.53 -6.03
C CYS A 6 -1.67 0.16 -6.18
N LEU A 7 -0.75 -0.17 -5.28
CA LEU A 7 0.68 0.16 -5.33
C LEU A 7 1.52 -1.08 -5.10
N ILE A 8 2.52 -1.29 -5.95
CA ILE A 8 3.57 -2.30 -5.76
C ILE A 8 4.70 -1.67 -4.95
N VAL A 9 5.05 -2.33 -3.85
CA VAL A 9 6.08 -1.89 -2.92
C VAL A 9 7.27 -2.83 -2.92
N LEU A 10 8.46 -2.28 -3.09
CA LEU A 10 9.74 -2.99 -3.03
C LEU A 10 10.31 -2.94 -1.60
N ALA A 11 9.71 -3.72 -0.71
CA ALA A 11 10.15 -3.87 0.68
C ALA A 11 10.09 -5.33 1.14
N ALA A 12 10.91 -5.67 2.14
CA ALA A 12 10.97 -7.00 2.74
C ALA A 12 11.19 -6.94 4.26
N GLY A 13 10.85 -8.03 4.94
CA GLY A 13 11.00 -8.18 6.40
C GLY A 13 10.31 -7.07 7.18
N ARG A 14 10.97 -6.53 8.21
CA ARG A 14 10.43 -5.50 9.10
C ARG A 14 9.88 -4.26 8.40
N ARG A 15 10.46 -3.85 7.25
CA ARG A 15 9.96 -2.71 6.48
C ARG A 15 8.60 -3.02 5.85
N LEU A 16 8.42 -4.25 5.37
CA LEU A 16 7.15 -4.68 4.81
C LEU A 16 6.08 -4.83 5.90
N ASP A 17 6.46 -5.32 7.09
CA ASP A 17 5.54 -5.44 8.22
C ASP A 17 5.05 -4.07 8.69
N LEU A 18 5.96 -3.09 8.81
CA LEU A 18 5.62 -1.71 9.10
C LEU A 18 4.64 -1.13 8.07
N LEU A 19 4.86 -1.39 6.77
CA LEU A 19 3.94 -0.92 5.73
C LEU A 19 2.55 -1.57 5.82
N ARG A 20 2.43 -2.81 6.30
CA ARG A 20 1.12 -3.46 6.54
C ARG A 20 0.37 -2.81 7.70
N GLU A 21 1.07 -2.43 8.75
CA GLU A 21 0.48 -1.70 9.88
C GLU A 21 -0.02 -0.32 9.43
N GLU A 22 0.78 0.38 8.63
CA GLU A 22 0.43 1.69 8.07
C GLU A 22 -0.76 1.61 7.12
N ALA A 23 -0.78 0.62 6.22
CA ALA A 23 -1.92 0.36 5.34
C ALA A 23 -3.20 0.08 6.14
N SER A 24 -3.08 -0.71 7.22
CA SER A 24 -4.21 -0.96 8.13
C SER A 24 -4.70 0.30 8.81
N ARG A 25 -3.79 1.19 9.24
CA ARG A 25 -4.16 2.47 9.86
C ARG A 25 -4.91 3.36 8.87
N ILE A 26 -4.35 3.54 7.66
CA ILE A 26 -4.93 4.37 6.61
C ILE A 26 -6.31 3.85 6.19
N ALA A 27 -6.46 2.54 6.02
CA ALA A 27 -7.72 1.90 5.68
C ALA A 27 -8.80 2.17 6.76
N LYS A 28 -8.43 2.06 8.04
CA LYS A 28 -9.33 2.39 9.17
C LYS A 28 -9.72 3.86 9.19
N GLU A 29 -8.78 4.78 8.97
CA GLU A 29 -9.03 6.22 8.96
C GLU A 29 -9.98 6.64 7.82
N ASN A 30 -9.85 5.99 6.66
CA ASN A 30 -10.68 6.25 5.47
C ASN A 30 -11.95 5.38 5.41
N LYS A 31 -12.14 4.46 6.37
CA LYS A 31 -13.29 3.53 6.44
C LYS A 31 -13.42 2.64 5.20
N VAL A 32 -12.30 2.14 4.71
CA VAL A 32 -12.23 1.27 3.53
C VAL A 32 -11.54 -0.05 3.81
N GLY A 33 -11.83 -1.03 2.96
CA GLY A 33 -11.06 -2.27 2.89
C GLY A 33 -9.69 -2.07 2.25
N TRP A 34 -8.78 -2.98 2.57
CA TRP A 34 -7.49 -3.10 1.90
C TRP A 34 -7.04 -4.57 1.92
N HIS A 35 -6.20 -4.95 0.95
CA HIS A 35 -5.58 -6.28 0.91
C HIS A 35 -4.17 -6.20 0.31
N THR A 36 -3.40 -7.29 0.47
CA THR A 36 -2.10 -7.44 -0.17
C THR A 36 -2.00 -8.69 -0.99
N ASP A 37 -1.36 -8.59 -2.15
CA ASP A 37 -1.04 -9.71 -3.01
C ASP A 37 0.46 -9.76 -3.32
N ARG A 38 0.96 -10.91 -3.74
CA ARG A 38 2.30 -10.99 -4.34
C ARG A 38 2.26 -10.42 -5.76
N ALA A 39 3.25 -9.60 -6.10
CA ALA A 39 3.52 -9.15 -7.46
C ALA A 39 4.87 -9.72 -7.94
N ASP A 40 5.10 -9.72 -9.26
CA ASP A 40 6.36 -10.22 -9.85
C ASP A 40 7.61 -9.53 -9.28
N MET A 41 7.47 -8.25 -8.89
CA MET A 41 8.51 -7.48 -8.22
C MET A 41 7.95 -6.79 -6.98
N GLY A 42 7.81 -7.54 -5.88
CA GLY A 42 7.48 -7.00 -4.56
C GLY A 42 6.11 -7.42 -4.04
N THR A 43 5.51 -6.57 -3.20
CA THR A 43 4.18 -6.81 -2.63
C THR A 43 3.23 -5.74 -3.12
N ARG A 44 2.09 -6.14 -3.69
CA ARG A 44 1.02 -5.23 -4.11
C ARG A 44 0.11 -4.95 -2.91
N PHE A 45 -0.14 -3.68 -2.65
CA PHE A 45 -1.09 -3.18 -1.66
C PHE A 45 -2.24 -2.53 -2.41
N CYS A 46 -3.47 -2.96 -2.15
CA CYS A 46 -4.67 -2.46 -2.82
C CYS A 46 -5.66 -1.91 -1.80
N PHE A 47 -6.25 -0.77 -2.12
CA PHE A 47 -7.27 -0.10 -1.32
C PHE A 47 -8.56 0.02 -2.13
N GLU A 48 -9.72 0.13 -1.47
CA GLU A 48 -10.98 0.32 -2.20
C GLU A 48 -11.11 1.75 -2.77
N ASP A 49 -10.42 2.73 -2.18
CA ASP A 49 -10.48 4.13 -2.59
C ASP A 49 -9.11 4.72 -2.97
N ALA A 50 -9.13 5.73 -3.85
CA ALA A 50 -7.93 6.38 -4.38
C ALA A 50 -7.20 7.26 -3.35
N LYS A 51 -7.93 7.83 -2.38
CA LYS A 51 -7.39 8.70 -1.34
C LYS A 51 -6.54 7.90 -0.34
N ALA A 52 -6.97 6.69 0.01
CA ALA A 52 -6.23 5.73 0.82
C ALA A 52 -4.95 5.27 0.09
N LYS A 53 -5.04 4.99 -1.22
CA LYS A 53 -3.86 4.75 -2.06
C LYS A 53 -2.88 5.93 -2.02
N GLU A 54 -3.35 7.16 -2.25
CA GLU A 54 -2.48 8.35 -2.24
C GLU A 54 -1.84 8.60 -0.86
N ALA A 55 -2.59 8.40 0.22
CA ALA A 55 -2.05 8.48 1.57
C ALA A 55 -0.95 7.43 1.79
N PHE A 56 -1.17 6.21 1.31
CA PHE A 56 -0.18 5.14 1.39
C PHE A 56 1.07 5.42 0.55
N ALA A 57 0.92 6.02 -0.65
CA ALA A 57 2.04 6.46 -1.47
C ALA A 57 2.93 7.47 -0.72
N ARG A 58 2.32 8.47 -0.06
CA ARG A 58 3.07 9.44 0.76
C ARG A 58 3.78 8.78 1.93
N THR A 59 3.16 7.77 2.53
CA THR A 59 3.79 6.98 3.59
C THR A 59 5.02 6.22 3.08
N CYS A 60 4.95 5.62 1.88
CA CYS A 60 6.11 5.03 1.25
C CYS A 60 7.26 6.03 1.08
N ASP A 61 6.97 7.22 0.55
CA ASP A 61 7.96 8.28 0.31
C ASP A 61 8.62 8.73 1.62
N ASN A 62 7.82 8.89 2.69
CA ASN A 62 8.31 9.26 4.02
C ASN A 62 9.27 8.20 4.61
N PHE A 63 9.05 6.92 4.30
CA PHE A 63 9.96 5.84 4.69
C PHE A 63 11.12 5.61 3.72
N GLY A 64 11.21 6.39 2.64
CA GLY A 64 12.22 6.22 1.59
C GLY A 64 12.07 4.89 0.85
N ILE A 65 10.85 4.36 0.75
CA ILE A 65 10.54 3.10 0.10
C ILE A 65 9.97 3.38 -1.30
N SER A 66 10.55 2.75 -2.32
CA SER A 66 10.03 2.87 -3.68
C SER A 66 8.70 2.14 -3.84
N CYS A 67 7.65 2.91 -4.08
CA CYS A 67 6.31 2.44 -4.43
C CYS A 67 5.99 2.84 -5.88
N ARG A 68 5.32 1.96 -6.63
CA ARG A 68 4.94 2.17 -8.03
C ARG A 68 3.48 1.78 -8.23
N ASP A 69 2.80 2.39 -9.19
CA ASP A 69 1.46 1.95 -9.56
C ASP A 69 1.45 0.48 -9.99
N GLY A 70 0.42 -0.24 -9.54
CA GLY A 70 0.35 -1.70 -9.52
C GLY A 70 -0.81 -2.30 -10.26
#